data_AF-A0A7K4LSC3-F1
#
_entry.id   AF-A0A7K4LSC3-F1
#
_cell.length_a   1.000
_cell.length_b   1.000
_cell.length_c   1.000
_cell.angle_alpha   90.00
_cell.angle_beta   90.00
_cell.angle_gamma   90.00
#
_symmetry.space_group_name_H-M   'P 1'
#
loop_
_entity.id
_entity.type
_entity.pdbx_description
1 polymer ?
#
loop_
_entity_poly.entity_id
_entity_poly.type
_entity_poly.pdbx_seq_one_letter_code
_entity_poly.pdbx_strand_id
1 'polypeptide(L)'
;FPLCPAGAKAKAAAVRFGPGPPAAAAAAGHVRFDAALRDSAVAVAQERDGSFLVKVGFLKVAHRYEITFVLPALPRLGRDVCAAPLPGANLRVTRIVPTPQGYSVQCEYLAQREGVLREELLLVSETRDGACVRVVVQARVMG
;
A
#
# COMPACT_ATOMS: atom_id res chain seq x y z
N PHE A 1 -59.52 -5.87 -15.05
CA PHE A 1 -58.55 -5.65 -16.14
C PHE A 1 -58.21 -4.17 -16.15
N PRO A 2 -56.94 -3.71 -16.20
CA PRO A 2 -55.74 -4.38 -16.71
C PRO A 2 -54.49 -4.33 -15.80
N LEU A 3 -53.46 -4.98 -16.32
CA LEU A 3 -52.05 -5.21 -15.95
C LEU A 3 -51.27 -4.04 -15.31
N CYS A 4 -50.44 -4.36 -14.31
CA CYS A 4 -49.24 -3.59 -13.97
C CYS A 4 -47.97 -4.39 -14.39
N PRO A 5 -47.03 -3.78 -15.14
CA PRO A 5 -45.86 -4.45 -15.69
C PRO A 5 -44.66 -4.50 -14.72
N ALA A 6 -43.74 -5.42 -15.01
CA ALA A 6 -42.50 -5.67 -14.30
C ALA A 6 -41.56 -4.44 -14.20
N GLY A 7 -41.13 -4.12 -12.98
CA GLY A 7 -39.88 -3.40 -12.70
C GLY A 7 -38.74 -4.42 -12.49
N ALA A 8 -37.47 -4.15 -12.75
CA ALA A 8 -36.80 -2.93 -13.14
C ALA A 8 -35.64 -3.31 -14.08
N LYS A 9 -35.48 -2.55 -15.18
CA LYS A 9 -34.26 -2.60 -15.98
C LYS A 9 -33.16 -1.84 -15.24
N ALA A 10 -32.07 -2.53 -14.91
CA ALA A 10 -30.81 -1.91 -14.51
C ALA A 10 -30.38 -0.93 -15.61
N LYS A 11 -30.31 0.37 -15.30
CA LYS A 11 -29.85 1.38 -16.23
C LYS A 11 -28.44 1.80 -15.80
N ALA A 12 -27.45 1.23 -16.49
CA ALA A 12 -26.07 1.69 -16.45
C ALA A 12 -26.05 3.21 -16.75
N ALA A 13 -25.49 3.98 -15.82
CA ALA A 13 -25.32 5.41 -15.99
C ALA A 13 -24.19 5.66 -16.98
N ALA A 14 -24.55 5.92 -18.24
CA ALA A 14 -23.64 6.46 -19.23
C ALA A 14 -23.45 7.97 -18.98
N VAL A 15 -22.22 8.39 -18.74
CA VAL A 15 -21.87 9.80 -18.59
C VAL A 15 -21.80 10.44 -19.99
N ARG A 16 -22.63 11.45 -20.24
CA ARG A 16 -22.55 12.29 -21.45
C ARG A 16 -21.97 13.65 -21.07
N PHE A 17 -20.89 14.07 -21.73
CA PHE A 17 -20.31 15.40 -21.59
C PHE A 17 -20.86 16.31 -22.70
N GLY A 18 -21.56 17.37 -22.32
CA GLY A 18 -22.06 18.41 -23.23
C GLY A 18 -20.96 19.41 -23.64
N PRO A 19 -21.18 20.20 -24.70
CA PRO A 19 -20.17 21.12 -25.23
C PRO A 19 -19.95 22.30 -24.27
N GLY A 20 -18.69 22.65 -24.07
CA GLY A 20 -18.25 23.59 -23.04
C GLY A 20 -18.60 25.07 -23.33
N PRO A 21 -18.68 25.92 -22.28
CA PRO A 21 -18.88 27.36 -22.41
C PRO A 21 -17.59 28.12 -22.80
N PRO A 22 -17.71 29.34 -23.36
CA PRO A 22 -16.60 30.14 -23.85
C PRO A 22 -15.74 30.74 -22.72
N ALA A 23 -14.47 30.97 -23.06
CA ALA A 23 -13.35 31.26 -22.18
C ALA A 23 -13.51 32.50 -21.28
N ALA A 24 -13.58 32.26 -19.96
CA ALA A 24 -12.97 33.08 -18.92
C ALA A 24 -12.82 32.20 -17.66
N ALA A 25 -11.64 32.23 -17.04
CA ALA A 25 -11.23 31.38 -15.91
C ALA A 25 -11.09 29.88 -16.23
N ALA A 26 -10.06 29.55 -17.03
CA ALA A 26 -9.49 28.22 -17.08
C ALA A 26 -8.81 27.88 -15.74
N ALA A 27 -9.59 27.56 -14.71
CA ALA A 27 -9.16 26.63 -13.68
C ALA A 27 -9.55 25.23 -14.15
N ALA A 28 -8.99 24.84 -15.30
CA ALA A 28 -8.92 23.45 -15.68
C ALA A 28 -8.24 22.73 -14.51
N GLY A 29 -8.86 21.66 -14.03
CA GLY A 29 -8.26 20.71 -13.09
C GLY A 29 -7.06 20.05 -13.75
N HIS A 30 -6.01 20.82 -14.01
CA HIS A 30 -4.72 20.34 -14.39
C HIS A 30 -4.13 19.81 -13.09
N VAL A 31 -4.23 18.50 -12.91
CA VAL A 31 -3.40 17.83 -11.92
C VAL A 31 -1.97 18.10 -12.35
N ARG A 32 -1.34 19.13 -11.77
CA ARG A 32 0.11 19.27 -11.84
C ARG A 32 0.63 18.11 -11.02
N PHE A 33 0.96 17.02 -11.70
CA PHE A 33 1.94 16.10 -11.18
C PHE A 33 3.22 16.92 -11.07
N ASP A 34 3.55 17.29 -9.83
CA ASP A 34 4.86 17.85 -9.54
C ASP A 34 5.89 16.89 -10.16
N ALA A 35 6.81 17.41 -10.96
CA ALA A 35 7.86 16.58 -11.55
C ALA A 35 8.75 15.93 -10.46
N ALA A 36 8.60 16.38 -9.20
CA ALA A 36 9.12 15.76 -7.99
C ALA A 36 8.35 14.52 -7.50
N LEU A 37 7.15 14.19 -8.02
CA LEU A 37 6.44 12.94 -7.70
C LEU A 37 7.01 11.75 -8.50
N ARG A 38 8.32 11.55 -8.37
CA ARG A 38 9.06 10.37 -8.82
C ARG A 38 9.61 9.54 -7.65
N ASP A 39 9.53 10.06 -6.43
CA ASP A 39 9.73 9.23 -5.26
C ASP A 39 8.51 8.33 -5.09
N SER A 40 8.74 7.03 -5.26
CA SER A 40 7.78 5.97 -5.01
C SER A 40 7.37 6.01 -3.54
N ALA A 41 6.45 6.91 -3.18
CA ALA A 41 6.12 7.22 -1.80
C ALA A 41 5.40 6.03 -1.17
N VAL A 42 6.17 5.20 -0.48
CA VAL A 42 5.65 4.13 0.35
C VAL A 42 5.00 4.78 1.58
N ALA A 43 3.68 4.70 1.67
CA ALA A 43 2.96 5.27 2.80
C ALA A 43 2.86 4.26 3.94
N VAL A 44 3.25 4.66 5.14
CA VAL A 44 3.17 3.83 6.35
C VAL A 44 2.09 4.39 7.26
N ALA A 45 1.10 3.56 7.61
CA ALA A 45 0.01 3.91 8.51
C ALA A 45 -0.02 2.93 9.69
N GLN A 46 -0.23 3.44 10.91
CA GLN A 46 -0.48 2.61 12.07
C GLN A 46 -1.97 2.26 12.16
N GLU A 47 -2.27 0.98 12.28
CA GLU A 47 -3.62 0.46 12.47
C GLU A 47 -4.02 0.51 13.95
N ARG A 48 -5.33 0.38 14.21
CA ARG A 48 -5.90 0.48 15.57
C ARG A 48 -5.38 -0.56 16.54
N ASP A 49 -5.00 -1.74 16.04
CA ASP A 49 -4.42 -2.83 16.82
C ASP A 49 -2.90 -2.67 17.03
N GLY A 50 -2.32 -1.56 16.58
CA GLY A 50 -0.90 -1.28 16.69
C GLY A 50 -0.03 -2.05 15.69
N SER A 51 -0.63 -2.71 14.69
CA SER A 51 0.07 -3.17 13.49
C SER A 51 0.28 -2.03 12.50
N PHE A 52 1.10 -2.25 11.47
CA PHE A 52 1.37 -1.26 10.43
C PHE A 52 0.90 -1.72 9.06
N LEU A 53 0.30 -0.81 8.30
CA LEU A 53 -0.02 -0.97 6.89
C LEU A 53 0.94 -0.13 6.05
N VAL A 54 1.68 -0.79 5.18
CA VAL A 54 2.65 -0.19 4.26
C VAL A 54 2.04 -0.25 2.86
N LYS A 55 1.70 0.90 2.27
CA LYS A 55 1.11 1.01 0.93
C LYS A 55 2.19 1.37 -0.07
N VAL A 56 2.52 0.43 -0.93
CA VAL A 56 3.61 0.56 -1.93
C VAL A 56 3.11 1.16 -3.25
N GLY A 57 1.79 1.20 -3.45
CA GLY A 57 1.18 1.68 -4.69
C GLY A 57 1.08 0.55 -5.73
N PHE A 58 1.54 0.81 -6.94
CA PHE A 58 1.37 -0.10 -8.08
C PHE A 58 2.68 -0.82 -8.41
N LEU A 59 2.61 -2.13 -8.57
CA LEU A 59 3.71 -2.99 -9.00
C LEU A 59 3.33 -3.68 -10.31
N LYS A 60 4.32 -4.10 -11.08
CA LYS A 60 4.12 -4.90 -12.29
C LYS A 60 4.24 -6.39 -11.96
N VAL A 61 3.37 -7.21 -12.54
CA VAL A 61 3.40 -8.66 -12.37
C VAL A 61 4.69 -9.26 -12.96
N ALA A 62 5.15 -10.37 -12.40
CA ALA A 62 6.40 -11.07 -12.74
C ALA A 62 7.68 -10.23 -12.57
N HIS A 63 7.64 -9.20 -11.71
CA HIS A 63 8.83 -8.42 -11.35
C HIS A 63 9.23 -8.63 -9.89
N ARG A 64 10.54 -8.48 -9.64
CA ARG A 64 11.14 -8.38 -8.32
C ARG A 64 11.40 -6.91 -8.01
N TYR A 65 10.92 -6.47 -6.86
CA TYR A 65 11.12 -5.12 -6.35
C TYR A 65 11.97 -5.15 -5.10
N GLU A 66 12.78 -4.11 -4.91
CA GLU A 66 13.37 -3.77 -3.62
C GLU A 66 12.56 -2.62 -3.04
N ILE A 67 12.01 -2.83 -1.84
CA ILE A 67 11.13 -1.88 -1.17
C ILE A 67 11.81 -1.50 0.15
N THR A 68 11.98 -0.20 0.36
CA THR A 68 12.44 0.36 1.63
C THR A 68 11.36 1.23 2.23
N PHE A 69 11.05 1.02 3.51
CA PHE A 69 10.15 1.87 4.28
C PHE A 69 10.66 2.09 5.70
N VAL A 70 10.17 3.15 6.35
CA VAL A 70 10.54 3.47 7.72
C VAL A 70 9.34 3.26 8.63
N LEU A 71 9.49 2.37 9.61
CA LEU A 71 8.54 2.24 10.71
C LEU A 71 8.91 3.21 11.82
N PRO A 72 7.93 3.83 12.50
CA PRO A 72 8.21 4.69 13.64
C PRO A 72 8.87 3.88 14.77
N ALA A 73 9.58 4.59 15.66
CA ALA A 73 10.17 3.97 16.84
C ALA A 73 9.08 3.32 17.69
N LEU A 74 9.31 2.06 18.08
CA LEU A 74 8.39 1.28 18.90
C LEU A 74 9.08 0.97 20.21
N PRO A 75 8.80 1.74 21.29
CA PRO A 75 9.45 1.54 22.57
C PRO A 75 9.37 0.11 23.05
N ARG A 76 8.29 -0.63 22.76
CA ARG A 76 8.10 -2.05 23.13
C ARG A 76 9.08 -3.01 22.46
N LEU A 77 9.56 -2.71 21.25
CA LEU A 77 10.36 -3.62 20.42
C LEU A 77 11.87 -3.47 20.68
N GLY A 78 12.31 -2.37 21.29
CA GLY A 78 13.73 -2.13 21.58
C GLY A 78 14.55 -1.78 20.33
N ARG A 79 15.88 -1.74 20.43
CA ARG A 79 16.74 -1.36 19.29
C ARG A 79 16.99 -2.52 18.33
N ASP A 80 17.18 -3.71 18.88
CA ASP A 80 17.60 -4.90 18.16
C ASP A 80 16.37 -5.73 17.77
N VAL A 81 16.14 -5.81 16.46
CA VAL A 81 14.91 -6.30 15.86
C VAL A 81 15.24 -7.13 14.63
N CYS A 82 14.63 -8.30 14.50
CA CYS A 82 14.70 -9.13 13.32
C CYS A 82 13.32 -9.45 12.76
N ALA A 83 13.28 -9.94 11.52
CA ALA A 83 12.06 -10.44 10.90
C ALA A 83 11.90 -11.93 11.22
N ALA A 84 10.74 -12.31 11.75
CA ALA A 84 10.41 -13.72 11.92
C ALA A 84 10.21 -14.39 10.55
N PRO A 85 10.69 -15.63 10.36
CA PRO A 85 10.49 -16.35 9.11
C PRO A 85 9.01 -16.69 8.91
N LEU A 86 8.48 -16.33 7.73
CA LEU A 86 7.12 -16.67 7.34
C LEU A 86 7.15 -17.59 6.09
N PRO A 87 6.52 -18.77 6.15
CA PRO A 87 6.51 -19.69 5.01
C PRO A 87 5.67 -19.12 3.86
N GLY A 88 6.19 -19.21 2.63
CA GLY A 88 5.44 -18.89 1.41
C GLY A 88 5.17 -17.40 1.16
N ALA A 89 5.80 -16.49 1.90
CA ALA A 89 5.68 -15.06 1.67
C ALA A 89 6.37 -14.65 0.36
N ASN A 90 5.71 -13.82 -0.45
CA ASN A 90 6.36 -13.17 -1.61
C ASN A 90 7.27 -12.03 -1.20
N LEU A 91 7.33 -11.75 0.11
CA LEU A 91 8.08 -10.69 0.74
C LEU A 91 9.21 -11.29 1.56
N ARG A 92 10.45 -10.87 1.29
CA ARG A 92 11.64 -11.28 2.05
C ARG A 92 12.33 -10.06 2.63
N VAL A 93 12.42 -9.96 3.96
CA VAL A 93 13.23 -8.91 4.59
C VAL A 93 14.71 -9.21 4.37
N THR A 94 15.44 -8.23 3.81
CA THR A 94 16.88 -8.33 3.53
C THR A 94 17.71 -7.56 4.52
N ARG A 95 17.18 -6.46 5.07
CA ARG A 95 17.88 -5.63 6.04
C ARG A 95 16.92 -4.88 6.96
N ILE A 96 17.29 -4.77 8.22
CA ILE A 96 16.65 -3.87 9.18
C ILE A 96 17.76 -3.00 9.78
N VAL A 97 17.59 -1.68 9.72
CA VAL A 97 18.55 -0.71 10.24
C VAL A 97 17.83 0.20 11.23
N PRO A 98 18.23 0.23 12.51
CA PRO A 98 17.74 1.22 13.45
C PRO A 98 18.09 2.64 12.99
N THR A 99 17.13 3.56 13.03
CA THR A 99 17.30 4.97 12.68
C THR A 99 16.79 5.86 13.82
N PRO A 100 17.13 7.16 13.85
CA PRO A 100 16.55 8.08 14.83
C PRO A 100 15.00 8.17 14.77
N GLN A 101 14.40 7.84 13.64
CA GLN A 101 12.95 7.86 13.42
C GLN A 101 12.27 6.51 13.74
N GLY A 102 13.05 5.44 13.92
CA GLY A 102 12.56 4.09 14.19
C GLY A 102 13.39 3.03 13.49
N TYR A 103 12.81 2.33 12.52
CA TYR A 103 13.50 1.25 11.79
C TYR A 103 13.33 1.43 10.29
N SER A 104 14.44 1.49 9.56
CA SER A 104 14.44 1.33 8.10
C SER A 104 14.42 -0.16 7.78
N VAL A 105 13.39 -0.61 7.09
CA VAL A 105 13.20 -2.00 6.69
C VAL A 105 13.35 -2.07 5.17
N GLN A 106 14.31 -2.87 4.72
CA GLN A 106 14.51 -3.21 3.32
C GLN A 106 14.02 -4.64 3.08
N CYS A 107 13.26 -4.82 2.01
CA CYS A 107 12.70 -6.11 1.65
C CYS A 107 12.59 -6.28 0.14
N GLU A 108 12.64 -7.52 -0.29
CA GLU A 108 12.41 -7.94 -1.66
C GLU A 108 10.96 -8.41 -1.81
N TYR A 109 10.29 -7.95 -2.86
CA TYR A 109 8.91 -8.31 -3.16
C TYR A 109 8.82 -8.97 -4.55
N LEU A 110 8.30 -10.19 -4.60
CA LEU A 110 8.03 -10.92 -5.84
C LEU A 110 6.56 -10.74 -6.24
N ALA A 111 6.29 -9.90 -7.23
CA ALA A 111 4.93 -9.61 -7.69
C ALA A 111 4.41 -10.72 -8.60
N GLN A 112 4.07 -11.88 -8.04
CA GLN A 112 3.76 -13.08 -8.84
C GLN A 112 2.34 -13.13 -9.40
N ARG A 113 1.40 -12.39 -8.80
CA ARG A 113 -0.04 -12.45 -9.13
C ARG A 113 -0.60 -11.05 -9.23
N GLU A 114 -1.47 -10.82 -10.21
CA GLU A 114 -2.20 -9.55 -10.33
C GLU A 114 -3.23 -9.36 -9.21
N GLY A 115 -3.60 -8.10 -8.94
CA GLY A 115 -4.62 -7.74 -7.97
C GLY A 115 -4.10 -6.91 -6.80
N VAL A 116 -4.93 -6.69 -5.78
CA VAL A 116 -4.50 -6.04 -4.53
C VAL A 116 -3.97 -7.10 -3.60
N LEU A 117 -2.65 -7.20 -3.49
CA LEU A 117 -1.97 -8.17 -2.66
C LEU A 117 -1.60 -7.57 -1.30
N ARG A 118 -1.57 -8.42 -0.28
CA ARG A 118 -1.18 -8.09 1.09
C ARG A 118 -0.22 -9.17 1.57
N GLU A 119 1.03 -8.81 1.76
CA GLU A 119 2.05 -9.70 2.31
C GLU A 119 2.32 -9.30 3.75
N GLU A 120 2.34 -10.28 4.65
CA GLU A 120 2.59 -10.03 6.07
C GLU A 120 4.06 -10.23 6.39
N LEU A 121 4.55 -9.46 7.35
CA LEU A 121 5.83 -9.67 8.04
C LEU A 121 5.63 -9.44 9.54
N LEU A 122 6.40 -10.16 10.34
CA LEU A 122 6.41 -10.01 11.79
C LEU A 122 7.81 -9.57 12.21
N LEU A 123 7.92 -8.38 12.80
CA LEU A 123 9.16 -7.94 13.43
C LEU A 123 9.14 -8.34 14.90
N VAL A 124 10.22 -8.96 15.35
CA VAL A 124 10.37 -9.45 16.73
C VAL A 124 11.57 -8.79 17.38
N SER A 125 11.45 -8.49 18.67
CA SER A 125 12.59 -8.01 19.45
C SER A 125 13.55 -9.17 19.71
N GLU A 126 14.85 -8.90 19.58
CA GLU A 126 15.89 -9.87 19.98
C GLU A 126 16.23 -9.77 21.47
N THR A 127 15.82 -8.69 22.12
CA THR A 127 16.20 -8.38 23.52
C THR A 127 15.02 -8.42 24.49
N ARG A 128 13.80 -8.61 23.98
CA ARG A 128 12.58 -8.54 24.79
C ARG A 128 11.62 -9.66 24.43
N ASP A 129 11.51 -10.61 25.35
CA ASP A 129 10.71 -11.81 25.15
C ASP A 129 9.24 -11.48 24.82
N GLY A 130 8.75 -12.12 23.76
CA GLY A 130 7.37 -11.98 23.29
C GLY A 130 7.03 -10.63 22.62
N ALA A 131 7.94 -9.66 22.59
CA ALA A 131 7.69 -8.38 21.95
C ALA A 131 7.76 -8.51 20.42
N CYS A 132 6.64 -8.24 19.75
CA CYS A 132 6.56 -8.26 18.29
C CYS A 132 5.62 -7.17 17.74
N VAL A 133 5.71 -6.92 16.44
CA VAL A 133 4.77 -6.10 15.69
C VAL A 133 4.53 -6.69 14.31
N ARG A 134 3.25 -6.77 13.93
CA ARG A 134 2.85 -7.17 12.58
C ARG A 134 2.90 -5.96 11.66
N VAL A 135 3.40 -6.18 10.45
CA VAL A 135 3.41 -5.19 9.37
C VAL A 135 2.85 -5.87 8.12
N VAL A 136 1.98 -5.18 7.40
CA VAL A 136 1.32 -5.66 6.19
C VAL A 136 1.74 -4.76 5.04
N VAL A 137 2.40 -5.34 4.04
CA VAL A 137 2.78 -4.66 2.80
C VAL A 137 1.69 -4.86 1.76
N GLN A 138 0.98 -3.79 1.44
CA GLN A 138 -0.09 -3.77 0.44
C GLN A 138 0.40 -3.14 -0.86
N ALA A 139 0.16 -3.85 -1.96
CA ALA A 139 0.47 -3.39 -3.30
C ALA A 139 -0.66 -3.74 -4.27
N ARG A 140 -0.87 -2.91 -5.30
CA ARG A 140 -1.69 -3.24 -6.46
C ARG A 140 -0.77 -3.75 -7.56
N VAL A 141 -0.79 -5.05 -7.81
CA VAL A 141 -0.04 -5.66 -8.92
C VAL A 141 -0.87 -5.58 -10.21
N MET A 142 -0.25 -5.11 -11.28
CA MET A 142 -0.84 -4.90 -12.60
C MET A 142 -0.04 -5.66 -13.68
N GLY A 143 -0.75 -6.15 -14.70
CA GLY A 143 -0.19 -6.75 -15.93
C GLY A 143 0.14 -5.74 -17.00
#